data_AF-A0A524IQZ3-F1
#
_entry.id   AF-A0A524IQZ3-F1
#
_cell.length_a   1.000
_cell.length_b   1.000
_cell.length_c   1.000
_cell.angle_alpha   90.00
_cell.angle_beta   90.00
_cell.angle_gamma   90.00
#
_symmetry.space_group_name_H-M   'P 1'
#
loop_
_entity.id
_entity.type
_entity.pdbx_description
1 polymer ?
#
loop_
_entity_poly.entity_id
_entity_poly.type
_entity_poly.pdbx_seq_one_letter_code
_entity_poly.pdbx_strand_id
1 'polypeptide(L)' 'MNTKTEELELKKTKLQDLKNARSKANCSSSHSSSADVRMESEIEDLEEEISRLERELKK' A
#
# COMPACT_ATOMS: atom_id res chain seq x y z
N MET A 1 3.14 -23.11 -9.08
CA MET A 1 2.42 -22.16 -8.21
C MET A 1 2.83 -20.76 -8.63
N ASN A 2 1.89 -19.91 -9.03
CA ASN A 2 2.17 -18.57 -9.54
C ASN A 2 2.40 -17.59 -8.37
N THR A 3 3.52 -17.78 -7.68
CA THR A 3 3.87 -17.08 -6.43
C THR A 3 3.87 -15.56 -6.59
N LYS A 4 4.29 -15.03 -7.74
CA LYS A 4 4.30 -13.60 -8.03
C LYS A 4 2.91 -12.98 -8.16
N THR A 5 1.93 -13.73 -8.65
CA THR A 5 0.54 -13.27 -8.76
C THR A 5 -0.12 -13.22 -7.39
N GLU A 6 0.12 -14.24 -6.57
CA GLU A 6 -0.35 -14.27 -5.17
C GLU A 6 0.28 -13.15 -4.34
N GLU A 7 1.59 -12.91 -4.51
CA GLU A 7 2.30 -11.80 -3.86
C GLU A 7 1.76 -10.43 -4.29
N LEU A 8 1.45 -10.27 -5.58
CA LEU A 8 0.86 -9.04 -6.11
C LEU A 8 -0.51 -8.76 -5.49
N GLU A 9 -1.38 -9.76 -5.44
CA GLU A 9 -2.72 -9.63 -4.85
C GLU A 9 -2.65 -9.31 -3.35
N LEU A 10 -1.77 -9.98 -2.60
CA LEU A 10 -1.55 -9.70 -1.18
C LEU A 10 -1.09 -8.25 -0.94
N LYS A 11 -0.13 -7.77 -1.74
CA LYS A 11 0.35 -6.38 -1.64
C LYS A 11 -0.75 -5.37 -2.01
N LYS A 12 -1.58 -5.66 -3.02
CA LYS A 12 -2.75 -4.83 -3.38
C LYS A 12 -3.77 -4.76 -2.25
N THR A 13 -4.10 -5.90 -1.62
CA THR A 13 -5.01 -5.93 -0.47
C THR A 13 -4.44 -5.09 0.68
N LYS A 14 -3.16 -5.26 1.02
CA LYS A 14 -2.50 -4.49 2.09
C LYS A 14 -2.49 -2.98 1.81
N LEU A 15 -2.21 -2.59 0.57
CA LEU A 15 -2.26 -1.19 0.14
C LEU A 15 -3.67 -0.60 0.30
N GLN A 16 -4.70 -1.36 -0.05
CA GLN A 16 -6.09 -0.93 0.07
C GLN A 16 -6.51 -0.77 1.54
N ASP A 17 -6.08 -1.68 2.42
CA ASP A 17 -6.32 -1.58 3.86
C ASP A 17 -5.66 -0.35 4.47
N LEU A 18 -4.42 -0.05 4.10
CA LEU A 18 -3.72 1.17 4.56
C LEU A 18 -4.41 2.44 4.07
N LYS A 19 -4.85 2.49 2.80
CA LYS A 19 -5.63 3.61 2.26
C LYS A 19 -6.97 3.79 2.98
N ASN A 20 -7.64 2.69 3.31
CA ASN A 20 -8.89 2.70 4.07
C ASN A 20 -8.66 3.17 5.52
N ALA A 21 -7.57 2.74 6.15
CA ALA A 21 -7.19 3.17 7.49
C ALA A 21 -6.88 4.69 7.51
N ARG A 22 -6.14 5.19 6.51
CA ARG A 22 -5.89 6.63 6.32
C ARG A 22 -7.18 7.42 6.20
N SER A 23 -8.14 6.93 5.40
CA SER A 23 -9.42 7.59 5.22
C SER A 23 -10.25 7.67 6.50
N LYS A 24 -10.08 6.73 7.43
CA LYS A 24 -10.76 6.74 8.75
C LYS A 24 -10.05 7.64 9.76
N ALA A 25 -8.72 7.73 9.70
CA ALA A 25 -7.92 8.58 10.58
C ALA A 25 -8.07 10.09 10.27
N ASN A 26 -8.15 10.45 8.98
CA ASN A 26 -8.23 11.86 8.55
C ASN A 26 -9.58 12.55 8.84
N CYS A 27 -10.62 11.83 9.28
CA CYS A 27 -11.90 12.46 9.64
C CYS A 27 -11.84 13.25 10.97
N SER A 28 -10.76 13.17 11.76
CA SER A 28 -10.73 13.69 13.14
C SER A 28 -9.55 14.58 13.53
N SER A 29 -8.52 14.80 12.71
CA SER A 29 -7.34 15.56 13.14
C SER A 29 -6.67 16.33 12.00
N SER A 30 -6.55 17.65 12.16
CA SER A 30 -5.82 18.55 11.26
C SER A 30 -4.29 18.51 11.44
N HIS A 31 -3.76 17.54 12.20
CA HIS A 31 -2.33 17.36 12.44
C HIS A 31 -1.89 15.97 11.97
N SER A 32 -0.95 15.93 11.01
CA SER A 32 -0.28 14.70 10.58
C SER A 32 0.62 14.21 11.71
N SER A 33 0.31 13.03 12.24
CA SER A 33 1.08 12.39 13.29
C SER A 33 2.27 11.62 12.71
N SER A 34 3.25 11.27 13.55
CA SER A 34 4.33 10.38 13.13
C SER A 34 3.84 9.02 12.62
N ALA A 35 2.63 8.59 13.01
CA ALA A 35 2.00 7.39 12.48
C ALA A 35 1.48 7.59 11.06
N ASP A 36 0.96 8.78 10.73
CA ASP A 36 0.51 9.12 9.38
C ASP A 36 1.69 9.18 8.41
N VAL A 37 2.81 9.80 8.82
CA VAL A 37 4.04 9.84 8.00
C VAL A 37 4.57 8.44 7.72
N ARG A 38 4.59 7.55 8.72
CA ARG A 38 5.00 6.15 8.54
C ARG A 38 4.05 5.40 7.60
N MET A 39 2.75 5.65 7.73
CA MET A 39 1.73 5.05 6.86
C MET A 39 1.88 5.53 5.42
N GLU A 40 2.18 6.82 5.20
CA GLU A 40 2.45 7.37 3.88
C GLU A 40 3.69 6.74 3.24
N SER A 41 4.79 6.58 3.98
CA SER A 41 5.97 5.87 3.48
C SER A 41 5.68 4.39 3.15
N GLU A 42 4.93 3.69 3.99
CA GLU A 42 4.57 2.28 3.73
C GLU A 42 3.63 2.14 2.51
N ILE A 43 2.77 3.12 2.26
CA ILE A 43 1.94 3.20 1.05
C ILE A 43 2.82 3.38 -0.19
N GLU A 44 3.78 4.31 -0.16
CA GLU A 44 4.70 4.56 -1.28
C GLU A 44 5.53 3.31 -1.63
N ASP A 45 6.10 2.66 -0.61
CA ASP A 45 6.89 1.42 -0.79
C ASP A 45 6.04 0.30 -1.44
N LEU A 46 4.79 0.14 -0.98
CA LEU A 46 3.86 -0.85 -1.54
C LEU A 46 3.47 -0.53 -2.99
N GLU A 47 3.24 0.74 -3.32
CA GLU A 47 2.92 1.17 -4.68
C GLU A 47 4.09 0.91 -5.65
N GLU A 48 5.32 1.19 -5.23
CA GLU A 48 6.52 0.91 -6.03
C GLU A 48 6.70 -0.59 -6.26
N GLU A 49 6.53 -1.41 -5.21
CA GLU A 49 6.73 -2.85 -5.34
C GLU A 49 5.62 -3.54 -6.15
N ILE A 50 4.37 -3.08 -6.04
CA ILE A 50 3.27 -3.49 -6.93
C ILE A 50 3.63 -3.17 -8.38
N SER A 51 4.09 -1.94 -8.65
CA SER A 51 4.49 -1.51 -10.00
C SER A 51 5.63 -2.37 -10.56
N ARG A 52 6.60 -2.73 -9.72
CA ARG A 52 7.69 -3.66 -10.10
C ARG A 52 7.15 -5.03 -10.47
N LEU A 53 6.32 -5.63 -9.60
CA LEU A 53 5.73 -6.96 -9.81
C LEU A 53 4.83 -6.99 -11.04
N GLU A 54 4.03 -5.95 -11.28
CA GLU A 54 3.19 -5.84 -12.48
C GLU A 54 4.02 -5.80 -13.76
N ARG A 55 5.15 -5.09 -13.77
CA ARG A 55 6.08 -5.06 -14.91
C ARG A 55 6.75 -6.42 -15.14
N GLU A 56 7.14 -7.10 -14.06
CA GLU A 56 7.74 -8.43 -14.15
C GLU A 56 6.75 -9.49 -14.66
N LEU A 57 5.46 -9.37 -14.31
CA LEU A 57 4.40 -10.29 -14.76
C LEU A 57 3.91 -9.99 -16.18
N LYS A 58 4.12 -8.78 -16.71
CA LYS A 58 3.80 -8.39 -18.09
C LYS A 58 4.86 -8.79 -19.11
N LYS A 59 6.05 -9.19 -18.65
CA LYS A 59 7.15 -9.70 -19.47
C LYS A 59 6.94 -11.17 -19.81
#